data_AF-A0A936ZVY6-F1
#
_entry.id   AF-A0A936ZVY6-F1
#
_cell.length_a   1.000
_cell.length_b   1.000
_cell.length_c   1.000
_cell.angle_alpha   90.00
_cell.angle_beta   90.00
_cell.angle_gamma   90.00
#
_symmetry.space_group_name_H-M   'P 1'
#
loop_
_entity.id
_entity.type
_entity.pdbx_description
1 polymer ?
#
loop_
_entity_poly.entity_id
_entity_poly.type
_entity_poly.pdbx_seq_one_letter_code
_entity_poly.pdbx_strand_id
1 'polypeptide(L)'
;MKTITEWIKKTLNKLNPLCGYFVIWRELSSLAVGLILWIHSAVFLRWIDPTAGMYDAGVFQVYLFAIIGIFILHGIVRILMKLIWPTSEQYLDQYFREDFKTITPWQKLKLSTSIFFAFLFAVAFLARTL
;
A
#
# COMPACT_ATOMS: atom_id res chain seq x y z
N MET A 1 0.32 23.06 -28.20
CA MET A 1 -0.10 21.74 -27.67
C MET A 1 0.98 20.66 -27.76
N LYS A 2 1.82 20.60 -28.82
CA LYS A 2 2.91 19.59 -28.95
C LYS A 2 4.03 19.68 -27.89
N THR A 3 4.26 20.86 -27.34
CA THR A 3 5.31 21.13 -26.34
C THR A 3 5.02 20.52 -24.96
N ILE A 4 3.75 20.47 -24.55
CA ILE A 4 3.34 19.91 -23.25
C ILE A 4 3.47 18.38 -23.28
N THR A 5 3.08 17.75 -24.39
CA THR A 5 3.22 16.29 -24.58
C THR A 5 4.67 15.85 -24.58
N GLU A 6 5.58 16.60 -25.20
CA GLU A 6 7.03 16.36 -25.16
C GLU A 6 7.60 16.47 -23.74
N TRP A 7 7.16 17.47 -22.98
CA TRP A 7 7.59 17.68 -21.59
C TRP A 7 7.10 16.57 -20.66
N ILE A 8 5.84 16.13 -20.80
CA ILE A 8 5.28 15.00 -20.04
C ILE A 8 6.04 13.71 -20.35
N LYS A 9 6.30 13.44 -21.64
CA LYS A 9 7.00 12.23 -22.09
C LYS A 9 8.45 12.20 -21.58
N LYS A 10 9.13 13.35 -21.58
CA LYS A 10 10.49 13.50 -21.02
C LYS A 10 10.51 13.28 -19.51
N THR A 11 9.50 13.77 -18.80
CA THR A 11 9.38 13.60 -17.34
C THR A 11 9.07 12.13 -16.99
N LEU A 12 8.17 11.48 -17.73
CA LEU A 12 7.88 10.04 -17.59
C LEU A 12 9.09 9.16 -17.87
N ASN A 13 9.86 9.44 -18.93
CA ASN A 13 11.08 8.69 -19.23
C ASN A 13 12.17 8.86 -18.16
N LYS A 14 12.24 10.03 -17.50
CA LYS A 14 13.16 10.29 -16.39
C LYS A 14 12.74 9.58 -15.10
N LEU A 15 11.44 9.33 -14.91
CA LEU A 15 10.87 8.57 -13.79
C LEU A 15 10.96 7.05 -13.97
N ASN A 16 11.16 6.57 -15.19
CA ASN A 16 11.26 5.14 -15.51
C ASN A 16 12.34 4.39 -14.68
N PRO A 17 13.58 4.90 -14.49
CA PRO A 17 14.56 4.26 -13.62
C PRO A 17 14.20 4.32 -12.12
N LEU A 18 13.47 5.36 -11.68
CA LEU A 18 12.98 5.45 -10.30
C LEU A 18 11.89 4.40 -10.03
N CYS A 19 11.00 4.14 -10.99
CA CYS A 19 10.07 3.02 -10.93
C CYS A 19 10.80 1.68 -10.77
N GLY A 20 11.92 1.46 -11.49
CA GLY A 20 12.76 0.28 -11.29
C GLY A 20 13.33 0.17 -9.88
N TYR A 21 13.74 1.29 -9.27
CA TYR A 21 14.23 1.33 -7.90
C TYR A 21 13.13 1.02 -6.86
N PHE A 22 11.92 1.53 -7.08
CA PHE A 22 10.74 1.21 -6.27
C PHE A 22 10.29 -0.26 -6.42
N VAL A 23 10.55 -0.87 -7.58
CA VAL A 23 10.34 -2.31 -7.80
C VAL A 23 11.37 -3.16 -7.04
N ILE A 24 12.63 -2.72 -6.97
CA ILE A 24 13.69 -3.41 -6.22
C ILE A 24 13.49 -3.27 -4.70
N TRP A 25 12.95 -2.14 -4.23
CA TRP A 25 12.66 -1.87 -2.82
C TRP A 25 11.15 -1.78 -2.55
N ARG A 26 10.40 -2.80 -3.01
CA ARG A 26 8.94 -2.90 -2.87
C ARG A 26 8.43 -2.90 -1.42
N GLU A 27 9.33 -3.03 -0.45
CA GLU A 27 9.02 -2.95 0.98
C GLU A 27 8.96 -1.48 1.44
N LEU A 28 9.98 -0.70 1.06
CA LEU A 28 10.01 0.73 1.30
C LEU A 28 8.94 1.48 0.53
N SER A 29 8.46 0.95 -0.60
CA SER A 29 7.37 1.59 -1.34
C SER A 29 6.11 1.70 -0.50
N SER A 30 5.75 0.65 0.26
CA SER A 30 4.58 0.70 1.16
C SER A 30 4.77 1.68 2.32
N LEU A 31 5.98 1.73 2.91
CA LEU A 31 6.31 2.72 3.95
C LEU A 31 6.25 4.15 3.41
N ALA A 32 6.83 4.39 2.23
CA ALA A 32 6.83 5.70 1.59
C ALA A 32 5.40 6.17 1.30
N VAL A 33 4.54 5.28 0.78
CA VAL A 33 3.12 5.59 0.56
C VAL A 33 2.43 5.95 1.88
N GLY A 34 2.64 5.17 2.94
CA GLY A 34 2.09 5.47 4.27
C GLY A 34 2.54 6.83 4.81
N LEU A 35 3.83 7.15 4.68
CA LEU A 35 4.40 8.44 5.13
C LEU A 35 3.90 9.63 4.31
N ILE A 36 3.79 9.48 2.98
CA ILE A 36 3.24 10.52 2.09
C ILE A 36 1.78 10.78 2.45
N LEU A 37 0.97 9.73 2.62
CA LEU A 37 -0.42 9.85 3.05
C LEU A 37 -0.53 10.51 4.42
N TRP A 38 0.37 10.21 5.34
CA TRP A 38 0.40 10.84 6.66
C TRP A 38 0.72 12.34 6.58
N ILE A 39 1.76 12.73 5.84
CA ILE A 39 2.14 14.15 5.65
C ILE A 39 0.99 14.95 5.02
N HIS A 40 0.31 14.37 4.04
CA HIS A 40 -0.79 15.02 3.32
C HIS A 40 -2.17 14.76 3.94
N SER A 41 -2.26 14.03 5.04
CA SER A 41 -3.54 13.60 5.63
C SER A 41 -4.48 14.77 5.93
N ALA A 42 -3.95 15.85 6.53
CA ALA A 42 -4.71 17.05 6.82
C ALA A 42 -5.26 17.74 5.55
N VAL A 43 -4.51 17.72 4.44
CA VAL A 43 -4.96 18.30 3.17
C VAL A 43 -6.06 17.43 2.56
N PHE A 44 -5.88 16.11 2.55
CA PHE A 44 -6.87 15.16 2.05
C PHE A 44 -8.19 15.23 2.83
N LEU A 45 -8.13 15.32 4.15
CA LEU A 45 -9.32 15.44 4.99
C LEU A 45 -10.06 16.75 4.73
N ARG A 46 -9.34 17.87 4.61
CA ARG A 46 -9.96 19.18 4.30
C ARG A 46 -10.59 19.27 2.91
N TRP A 47 -10.14 18.45 1.96
CA TRP A 47 -10.78 18.35 0.65
C TRP A 47 -12.14 17.65 0.70
N ILE A 48 -12.31 16.70 1.62
CA ILE A 48 -13.56 15.94 1.80
C ILE A 48 -14.51 16.71 2.72
N ASP A 49 -13.97 17.24 3.81
CA ASP A 49 -14.70 18.02 4.79
C ASP A 49 -13.91 19.30 5.13
N PRO A 50 -14.29 20.46 4.58
CA PRO A 50 -13.62 21.72 4.84
C PRO A 50 -13.81 22.22 6.28
N THR A 51 -14.73 21.62 7.05
CA THR A 51 -14.96 21.93 8.47
C THR A 51 -14.13 21.05 9.41
N ALA A 52 -13.46 20.02 8.90
CA ALA A 52 -12.54 19.19 9.67
C ALA A 52 -11.38 20.04 10.21
N GLY A 53 -11.45 20.36 11.50
CA GLY A 53 -10.41 21.07 12.23
C GLY A 53 -9.10 20.27 12.29
N MET A 54 -7.99 20.93 12.63
CA MET A 54 -6.66 20.29 12.76
C MET A 54 -6.61 19.18 13.82
N TYR A 55 -7.57 19.17 14.75
CA TYR A 55 -7.63 18.26 15.91
C TYR A 55 -8.98 17.57 16.07
N ASP A 56 -9.94 17.81 15.19
CA ASP A 56 -11.22 17.11 15.30
C ASP A 56 -11.07 15.75 14.60
N ALA A 57 -11.04 14.68 15.39
CA ALA A 57 -10.96 13.32 14.89
C ALA A 57 -12.30 12.95 14.25
N GLY A 58 -12.59 13.56 13.09
CA GLY A 58 -13.75 13.23 12.30
C GLY A 58 -13.72 11.73 11.96
N VAL A 59 -14.89 11.13 11.79
CA VAL A 59 -15.05 9.69 11.49
C VAL A 59 -14.14 9.24 10.32
N PHE A 60 -13.87 10.13 9.34
CA PHE A 60 -12.98 9.85 8.21
C PHE A 60 -11.49 9.80 8.55
N GLN A 61 -11.03 10.54 9.57
CA GLN A 61 -9.64 10.55 10.01
C GLN A 61 -9.22 9.19 10.57
N VAL A 62 -10.12 8.54 11.31
CA VAL A 62 -9.91 7.21 11.89
C VAL A 62 -9.60 6.17 10.80
N TYR A 63 -10.42 6.12 9.75
CA TYR A 63 -10.20 5.20 8.64
C TYR A 63 -8.95 5.55 7.82
N LEU A 64 -8.67 6.85 7.62
CA LEU A 64 -7.46 7.29 6.92
C LEU A 64 -6.20 6.85 7.66
N PHE A 65 -6.14 7.04 8.98
CA PHE A 65 -5.02 6.59 9.80
C PHE A 65 -4.93 5.07 9.92
N ALA A 66 -6.06 4.36 9.92
CA ALA A 66 -6.03 2.90 9.85
C ALA A 66 -5.38 2.41 8.54
N ILE A 67 -5.71 3.04 7.40
CA ILE A 67 -5.10 2.72 6.10
C ILE A 67 -3.60 3.04 6.11
N ILE A 68 -3.21 4.21 6.63
CA ILE A 68 -1.79 4.59 6.80
C ILE A 68 -1.06 3.56 7.67
N GLY A 69 -1.66 3.16 8.78
CA GLY A 69 -1.14 2.14 9.68
C GLY A 69 -0.91 0.81 8.99
N ILE A 70 -1.83 0.36 8.12
CA ILE A 70 -1.65 -0.85 7.31
C ILE A 70 -0.44 -0.73 6.40
N PHE A 71 -0.28 0.40 5.70
CA PHE A 71 0.86 0.58 4.80
C PHE A 71 2.20 0.55 5.55
N ILE A 72 2.25 1.19 6.73
CA ILE A 72 3.44 1.19 7.58
C ILE A 72 3.73 -0.22 8.13
N LEU A 73 2.74 -0.88 8.72
CA LEU A 73 2.90 -2.21 9.30
C LEU A 73 3.22 -3.25 8.23
N HIS A 74 2.59 -3.17 7.06
CA HIS A 74 2.91 -4.05 5.94
C HIS A 74 4.38 -3.93 5.54
N GLY A 75 4.91 -2.71 5.41
CA GLY A 75 6.32 -2.50 5.11
C GLY A 75 7.25 -3.07 6.18
N ILE A 76 6.94 -2.86 7.46
CA ILE A 76 7.72 -3.39 8.59
C ILE A 76 7.69 -4.92 8.60
N VAL A 77 6.51 -5.53 8.48
CA VAL A 77 6.33 -6.99 8.48
C VAL A 77 7.12 -7.61 7.34
N ARG A 78 7.12 -6.98 6.17
CA ARG A 78 7.86 -7.48 5.02
C ARG A 78 9.38 -7.45 5.22
N ILE A 79 9.90 -6.35 5.79
CA ILE A 79 11.31 -6.24 6.16
C ILE A 79 11.68 -7.33 7.16
N LEU A 80 10.80 -7.56 8.14
CA LEU A 80 10.99 -8.57 9.15
C LEU A 80 10.94 -10.00 8.56
N MET A 81 10.00 -10.28 7.66
CA MET A 81 9.91 -11.56 6.95
C MET A 81 11.17 -11.83 6.14
N LYS A 82 11.71 -10.84 5.44
CA LYS A 82 12.96 -10.98 4.70
C LYS A 82 14.17 -11.22 5.61
N LEU A 83 14.19 -10.61 6.79
CA LEU A 83 15.28 -10.78 7.75
C LEU A 83 15.24 -12.13 8.48
N ILE A 84 14.06 -12.55 8.93
CA ILE A 84 13.87 -13.78 9.71
C ILE A 84 13.77 -15.01 8.80
N TRP A 85 13.02 -14.89 7.69
CA TRP A 85 12.64 -16.02 6.84
C TRP A 85 12.73 -15.68 5.33
N PRO A 86 13.96 -15.45 4.82
CA PRO A 86 14.16 -15.02 3.43
C PRO A 86 13.62 -16.00 2.39
N THR A 87 13.57 -17.30 2.70
CA THR A 87 13.04 -18.33 1.80
C THR A 87 11.54 -18.18 1.55
N SER A 88 10.77 -17.71 2.53
CA SER A 88 9.33 -17.45 2.37
C SER A 88 9.09 -16.22 1.52
N GLU A 89 9.87 -15.15 1.69
CA GLU A 89 9.77 -13.97 0.83
C GLU A 89 10.16 -14.30 -0.62
N GLN A 90 11.23 -15.08 -0.81
CA GLN A 90 11.63 -15.54 -2.14
C GLN A 90 10.54 -16.40 -2.80
N TYR A 91 9.88 -17.27 -2.03
CA TYR A 91 8.74 -18.05 -2.51
C TYR A 91 7.60 -17.15 -3.00
N LEU A 92 7.19 -16.18 -2.18
CA LEU A 92 6.11 -15.23 -2.49
C LEU A 92 6.40 -14.42 -3.75
N ASP A 93 7.68 -14.12 -4.02
CA ASP A 93 8.07 -13.29 -5.15
C ASP A 93 8.26 -14.04 -6.46
N GLN A 94 8.87 -15.22 -6.39
CA GLN A 94 9.32 -15.92 -7.59
C GLN A 94 8.37 -17.04 -8.01
N TYR A 95 7.72 -17.69 -7.05
CA TYR A 95 7.02 -18.97 -7.29
C TYR A 95 5.52 -18.89 -7.07
N PHE A 96 5.06 -18.08 -6.09
CA PHE A 96 3.65 -18.00 -5.74
C PHE A 96 2.74 -17.68 -6.92
N ARG A 97 3.17 -16.83 -7.85
CA ARG A 97 2.36 -16.47 -9.02
C ARG A 97 2.06 -17.67 -9.93
N GLU A 98 3.06 -18.53 -10.16
CA GLU A 98 2.89 -19.69 -11.02
C GLU A 98 2.10 -20.78 -10.32
N ASP A 99 2.39 -21.03 -9.04
CA ASP A 99 1.62 -21.96 -8.20
C ASP A 99 0.16 -21.52 -8.04
N PHE A 100 -0.09 -20.22 -7.93
CA PHE A 100 -1.45 -19.69 -7.87
C PHE A 100 -2.22 -19.94 -9.18
N LYS A 101 -1.57 -20.12 -10.33
CA LYS A 101 -2.28 -20.48 -11.57
C LYS A 101 -2.68 -21.95 -11.60
N THR A 102 -1.90 -22.84 -10.99
CA THR A 102 -2.12 -24.29 -11.03
C THR A 102 -3.23 -24.74 -10.07
N ILE A 103 -3.53 -23.97 -9.02
CA ILE A 103 -4.61 -24.30 -8.07
C ILE A 103 -6.01 -24.21 -8.70
N THR A 104 -6.93 -24.99 -8.15
CA THR A 104 -8.32 -25.07 -8.63
C THR A 104 -9.07 -23.74 -8.45
N PRO A 105 -10.08 -23.44 -9.28
CA PRO A 105 -10.86 -22.20 -9.15
C PRO A 105 -11.45 -22.00 -7.74
N TRP A 106 -11.88 -23.07 -7.09
CA TRP A 106 -12.44 -23.02 -5.74
C TRP A 106 -11.42 -22.64 -4.67
N GLN A 107 -10.19 -23.16 -4.78
CA GLN A 107 -9.08 -22.79 -3.89
C GLN A 107 -8.67 -21.33 -4.10
N LYS A 108 -8.63 -20.86 -5.35
CA LYS A 108 -8.38 -19.45 -5.69
C LYS A 108 -9.40 -18.54 -5.02
N LEU A 109 -10.68 -18.88 -5.11
CA LEU A 109 -11.74 -18.10 -4.50
C LEU A 109 -11.56 -18.03 -2.98
N LYS A 110 -11.36 -19.18 -2.32
CA LYS A 110 -11.14 -19.22 -0.87
C LYS A 110 -9.93 -18.39 -0.43
N LEU A 111 -8.80 -18.51 -1.12
CA LEU A 111 -7.58 -17.79 -0.78
C LEU A 111 -7.78 -16.28 -0.94
N SER A 112 -8.31 -15.83 -2.08
CA SER A 112 -8.56 -14.42 -2.35
C SER A 112 -9.56 -13.81 -1.36
N THR A 113 -10.65 -14.52 -1.07
CA THR A 113 -11.64 -14.09 -0.10
C THR A 113 -11.07 -14.03 1.32
N SER A 114 -10.23 -15.01 1.70
CA SER A 114 -9.54 -15.00 3.00
C SER A 114 -8.59 -13.82 3.14
N ILE A 115 -7.81 -13.50 2.10
CA ILE A 115 -6.91 -12.35 2.10
C ILE A 115 -7.72 -11.06 2.20
N PHE A 116 -8.81 -10.93 1.45
CA PHE A 116 -9.70 -9.78 1.52
C PHE A 116 -10.27 -9.56 2.94
N PHE A 117 -10.79 -10.61 3.57
CA PHE A 117 -11.31 -10.50 4.93
C PHE A 117 -10.22 -10.23 5.97
N ALA A 118 -9.00 -10.77 5.79
CA ALA A 118 -7.88 -10.46 6.67
C ALA A 118 -7.49 -8.96 6.59
N PHE A 119 -7.47 -8.38 5.39
CA PHE A 119 -7.24 -6.94 5.23
C PHE A 119 -8.36 -6.10 5.81
N LEU A 120 -9.63 -6.46 5.55
CA LEU A 120 -10.78 -5.75 6.11
C LEU A 120 -10.76 -5.80 7.64
N PHE A 121 -10.44 -6.96 8.22
CA PHE A 121 -10.28 -7.14 9.66
C PHE A 121 -9.15 -6.27 10.20
N ALA A 122 -8.00 -6.22 9.53
CA ALA A 122 -6.88 -5.36 9.93
C ALA A 122 -7.27 -3.87 9.93
N VAL A 123 -8.00 -3.40 8.90
CA VAL A 123 -8.51 -2.01 8.85
C VAL A 123 -9.44 -1.75 10.02
N ALA A 124 -10.43 -2.61 10.24
CA ALA A 124 -11.42 -2.44 11.29
C ALA A 124 -10.79 -2.47 12.69
N PHE A 125 -9.80 -3.35 12.90
CA PHE A 125 -9.08 -3.44 14.16
C PHE A 125 -8.25 -2.18 14.43
N LEU A 126 -7.49 -1.70 13.44
CA LEU A 126 -6.71 -0.46 13.55
C LEU A 126 -7.61 0.76 13.76
N ALA A 127 -8.72 0.85 13.01
CA ALA A 127 -9.69 1.92 13.16
C ALA A 127 -10.34 1.93 14.57
N ARG A 128 -10.48 0.78 15.22
CA ARG A 128 -10.98 0.72 16.60
C ARG A 128 -9.95 1.20 17.63
N THR A 129 -8.67 1.03 17.34
CA THR A 129 -7.57 1.38 18.27
C THR A 129 -7.15 2.84 18.20
N LEU A 130 -7.49 3.54 17.12
CA LEU A 130 -7.16 4.93 16.83
C LEU A 130 -8.29 5.87 17.25
#